data_AF-U1LI61-F1
#
_entry.id   AF-U1LI61-F1
#
_cell.length_a   1.000
_cell.length_b   1.000
_cell.length_c   1.000
_cell.angle_alpha   90.00
_cell.angle_beta   90.00
_cell.angle_gamma   90.00
#
_symmetry.space_group_name_H-M   'P 1'
#
loop_
_entity.id
_entity.type
_entity.pdbx_description
1 polymer ?
#
loop_
_entity_poly.entity_id
_entity_poly.type
_entity_poly.pdbx_seq_one_letter_code
_entity_poly.pdbx_strand_id
1 'polypeptide(L)'
;MNPMNQSKGRMDRFRQTALDSFKTHRLFWMFTILLWTKSLIAYQFFFNMPAENAVQAFILIINPLSFTLFLFAFSFFFGGNKRKWALYSLYLVSSLILFADTTYYREFTDFLTVPVLFQSSNMETLSSSFLSLLEWKDLLLLGDLVVLPFLLWKMNETSQASQRRVLITFGAAAALFGFNLVLAETERPELLTRSFDRELLVKNLGTFNFHVYDAMLQTKTSAQKALADGSELDEVENFTRQNYAAPDPEMFGKYKGKNVVVVSFESAQNFTHNMKASNG
;
A
#
# COMPACT_ATOMS: atom_id res chain seq x y z
N MET A 1 -34.87 -19.37 -32.80
CA MET A 1 -33.57 -18.69 -32.96
C MET A 1 -32.53 -19.42 -32.11
N ASN A 2 -31.41 -19.84 -32.69
CA ASN A 2 -30.43 -20.73 -32.04
C ASN A 2 -29.59 -19.95 -30.98
N PRO A 3 -29.60 -20.34 -29.69
CA PRO A 3 -28.86 -19.64 -28.62
C PRO A 3 -27.35 -19.55 -28.87
N MET A 4 -26.75 -20.50 -29.61
CA MET A 4 -25.33 -20.44 -29.99
C MET A 4 -25.00 -19.24 -30.90
N ASN A 5 -25.92 -18.85 -31.79
CA ASN A 5 -25.67 -17.76 -32.73
C ASN A 5 -25.77 -16.37 -32.06
N GLN A 6 -26.61 -16.25 -31.02
CA GLN A 6 -26.70 -15.04 -30.20
C GLN A 6 -25.48 -14.85 -29.27
N SER A 7 -24.95 -15.95 -28.71
CA SER A 7 -23.74 -15.93 -27.88
C SER A 7 -22.50 -15.51 -28.69
N LYS A 8 -22.32 -16.07 -29.89
CA LYS A 8 -21.20 -15.73 -30.79
C LYS A 8 -21.22 -14.26 -31.19
N GLY A 9 -22.38 -13.73 -31.60
CA GLY A 9 -22.56 -12.31 -31.91
C GLY A 9 -22.43 -11.36 -30.71
N ARG A 10 -22.56 -11.84 -29.47
CA ARG A 10 -22.31 -11.03 -28.25
C ARG A 10 -20.81 -10.96 -27.94
N MET A 11 -20.10 -12.08 -28.10
CA MET A 11 -18.64 -12.16 -27.95
C MET A 11 -17.91 -11.29 -28.98
N ASP A 12 -18.33 -11.34 -30.24
CA ASP A 12 -17.72 -10.56 -31.32
C ASP A 12 -17.92 -9.04 -31.11
N ARG A 13 -19.11 -8.63 -30.66
CA ARG A 13 -19.39 -7.22 -30.30
C ARG A 13 -18.55 -6.75 -29.12
N PHE A 14 -18.38 -7.58 -28.09
CA PHE A 14 -17.52 -7.24 -26.96
C PHE A 14 -16.06 -7.05 -27.39
N ARG A 15 -15.55 -7.99 -28.21
CA ARG A 15 -14.18 -7.92 -28.74
C ARG A 15 -13.96 -6.67 -29.59
N GLN A 16 -14.89 -6.34 -30.48
CA GLN A 16 -14.82 -5.11 -31.29
C GLN A 16 -14.84 -3.86 -30.41
N THR A 17 -15.74 -3.80 -29.43
CA THR A 17 -15.82 -2.68 -28.48
C THR A 17 -14.51 -2.48 -27.70
N ALA A 18 -13.89 -3.59 -27.27
CA ALA A 18 -12.61 -3.54 -26.57
C ALA A 18 -11.50 -3.00 -27.49
N LEU A 19 -11.38 -3.52 -28.71
CA LEU A 19 -10.38 -3.08 -29.69
C LEU A 19 -10.57 -1.61 -30.07
N ASP A 20 -11.81 -1.15 -30.23
CA ASP A 20 -12.12 0.25 -30.52
C ASP A 20 -11.78 1.16 -29.34
N SER A 21 -12.00 0.69 -28.11
CA SER A 21 -11.55 1.40 -26.90
C SER A 21 -10.03 1.54 -26.87
N PHE A 22 -9.29 0.48 -27.16
CA PHE A 22 -7.82 0.51 -27.24
C PHE A 22 -7.31 1.50 -28.29
N LYS A 23 -7.91 1.50 -29.49
CA LYS A 23 -7.54 2.44 -30.56
C LYS A 23 -7.88 3.88 -30.20
N THR A 24 -9.06 4.12 -29.65
CA THR A 24 -9.54 5.47 -29.32
C THR A 24 -8.81 6.07 -28.11
N HIS A 25 -8.48 5.24 -27.10
CA HIS A 25 -7.88 5.66 -25.84
C HIS A 25 -6.50 5.07 -25.62
N ARG A 26 -5.67 5.09 -26.67
CA ARG A 26 -4.33 4.48 -26.69
C ARG A 26 -3.46 4.89 -25.50
N LEU A 27 -3.43 6.17 -25.14
CA LEU A 27 -2.59 6.68 -24.06
C LEU A 27 -3.08 6.18 -22.70
N PHE A 28 -4.38 6.13 -22.47
CA PHE A 28 -4.95 5.60 -21.23
C PHE A 28 -4.52 4.14 -21.03
N TRP A 29 -4.68 3.29 -22.05
CA TRP A 29 -4.30 1.89 -21.96
C TRP A 29 -2.78 1.69 -21.88
N MET A 30 -1.99 2.51 -22.59
CA MET A 30 -0.54 2.51 -22.48
C MET A 30 -0.10 2.78 -21.03
N PHE A 31 -0.60 3.85 -20.41
CA PHE A 31 -0.28 4.17 -19.01
C PHE A 31 -0.79 3.09 -18.05
N THR A 32 -1.99 2.55 -18.26
CA THR A 32 -2.53 1.43 -17.47
C THR A 32 -1.61 0.21 -17.53
N ILE A 33 -1.16 -0.19 -18.72
CA ILE A 33 -0.26 -1.34 -18.90
C ILE A 33 1.12 -1.05 -18.30
N LEU A 34 1.64 0.17 -18.44
CA LEU A 34 2.92 0.57 -17.86
C LEU A 34 2.87 0.48 -16.34
N LEU A 35 1.87 1.08 -15.69
CA LEU A 35 1.77 1.05 -14.22
C LEU A 35 1.51 -0.37 -13.72
N TRP A 36 0.64 -1.13 -14.40
CA TRP A 36 0.38 -2.52 -14.07
C TRP A 36 1.64 -3.38 -14.15
N THR A 37 2.36 -3.34 -15.28
CA THR A 37 3.61 -4.10 -15.46
C THR A 37 4.66 -3.68 -14.43
N LYS A 38 4.76 -2.37 -14.14
CA LYS A 38 5.69 -1.84 -13.15
C LYS A 38 5.37 -2.37 -11.74
N SER A 39 4.10 -2.45 -11.35
CA SER A 39 3.69 -3.07 -10.09
C SER A 39 4.06 -4.56 -10.03
N LEU A 40 3.88 -5.32 -11.12
CA LEU A 40 4.29 -6.73 -11.16
C LEU A 40 5.80 -6.90 -11.04
N ILE A 41 6.57 -6.00 -11.67
CA ILE A 41 8.03 -5.96 -11.52
C ILE A 41 8.41 -5.66 -10.06
N ALA A 42 7.74 -4.69 -9.42
CA ALA A 42 7.96 -4.38 -8.01
C ALA A 42 7.71 -5.61 -7.11
N TYR A 43 6.62 -6.33 -7.32
CA TYR A 43 6.27 -7.52 -6.53
C TYR A 43 7.33 -8.61 -6.63
N GLN A 44 7.81 -8.87 -7.85
CA GLN A 44 8.73 -9.97 -8.12
C GLN A 44 10.19 -9.63 -7.75
N PHE A 45 10.64 -8.41 -8.04
CA PHE A 45 12.06 -8.05 -7.98
C PHE A 45 12.43 -7.16 -6.79
N PHE A 46 11.46 -6.51 -6.14
CA PHE A 46 11.72 -5.55 -5.06
C PHE A 46 11.11 -6.01 -3.74
N PHE A 47 9.84 -6.44 -3.73
CA PHE A 47 9.19 -6.93 -2.52
C PHE A 47 9.43 -8.42 -2.24
N ASN A 48 10.02 -9.15 -3.20
CA ASN A 48 10.26 -10.59 -3.09
C ASN A 48 9.02 -11.36 -2.60
N MET A 49 7.86 -11.12 -3.23
CA MET A 49 6.57 -11.69 -2.84
C MET A 49 6.22 -12.92 -3.69
N PRO A 50 6.67 -14.14 -3.33
CA PRO A 50 6.32 -15.33 -4.08
C PRO A 50 4.83 -15.68 -3.91
N ALA A 51 4.22 -16.16 -4.99
CA ALA A 51 2.93 -16.81 -4.92
C ALA A 51 3.10 -18.26 -4.43
N GLU A 52 2.30 -18.67 -3.44
CA GLU A 52 2.35 -20.05 -2.93
C GLU A 52 1.47 -21.00 -3.75
N ASN A 53 0.44 -20.47 -4.41
CA ASN A 53 -0.51 -21.24 -5.21
C ASN A 53 -1.05 -20.41 -6.38
N ALA A 54 -1.83 -21.06 -7.26
CA ALA A 54 -2.38 -20.43 -8.45
C ALA A 54 -3.36 -19.29 -8.14
N VAL A 55 -4.10 -19.36 -7.04
CA VAL A 55 -5.05 -18.31 -6.63
C VAL A 55 -4.29 -17.06 -6.20
N GLN A 56 -3.27 -17.20 -5.35
CA GLN A 56 -2.39 -16.09 -4.96
C GLN A 56 -1.66 -15.49 -6.15
N ALA A 57 -1.17 -16.30 -7.09
CA ALA A 57 -0.56 -15.81 -8.31
C ALA A 57 -1.55 -14.97 -9.14
N PHE A 58 -2.80 -15.44 -9.25
CA PHE A 58 -3.86 -14.72 -9.95
C PHE A 58 -4.22 -13.40 -9.26
N ILE A 59 -4.33 -13.40 -7.92
CA ILE A 59 -4.57 -12.20 -7.11
C ILE A 59 -3.44 -11.17 -7.33
N LEU A 60 -2.17 -11.59 -7.25
CA LEU A 60 -1.02 -10.70 -7.48
C LEU A 60 -1.05 -10.04 -8.87
N ILE A 61 -1.50 -10.77 -9.89
CA ILE A 61 -1.60 -10.25 -11.26
C ILE A 61 -2.73 -9.21 -11.38
N ILE A 62 -3.88 -9.45 -10.74
CA ILE A 62 -5.07 -8.61 -10.93
C ILE A 62 -5.14 -7.42 -9.95
N ASN A 63 -4.53 -7.54 -8.76
CA ASN A 63 -4.66 -6.55 -7.69
C ASN A 63 -4.27 -5.10 -8.10
N PRO A 64 -3.26 -4.84 -8.97
CA PRO A 64 -2.88 -3.45 -9.28
C PRO A 64 -3.87 -2.80 -10.25
N LEU A 65 -4.65 -3.60 -11.00
CA LEU A 65 -5.51 -3.10 -12.08
C LEU A 65 -6.65 -2.24 -11.56
N SER A 66 -7.25 -2.62 -10.42
CA SER A 66 -8.39 -1.89 -9.85
C SER A 66 -8.03 -0.44 -9.54
N PHE A 67 -6.95 -0.21 -8.78
CA PHE A 67 -6.46 1.13 -8.46
C PHE A 67 -5.96 1.86 -9.70
N THR A 68 -5.24 1.19 -10.59
CA THR A 68 -4.72 1.82 -11.82
C THR A 68 -5.85 2.38 -12.69
N LEU A 69 -6.92 1.60 -12.88
CA LEU A 69 -8.09 2.04 -13.63
C LEU A 69 -8.83 3.17 -12.91
N PHE A 70 -8.99 3.06 -11.59
CA PHE A 70 -9.58 4.14 -10.78
C PHE A 70 -8.79 5.44 -10.95
N LEU A 71 -7.47 5.39 -10.77
CA LEU A 71 -6.60 6.56 -10.88
C LEU A 71 -6.66 7.18 -12.27
N PHE A 72 -6.49 6.39 -13.34
CA PHE A 72 -6.49 6.94 -14.69
C PHE A 72 -7.88 7.30 -15.21
N ALA A 73 -8.96 6.90 -14.55
CA ALA A 73 -10.30 7.38 -14.86
C ALA A 73 -10.40 8.91 -14.75
N PHE A 74 -9.68 9.52 -13.80
CA PHE A 74 -9.62 10.97 -13.64
C PHE A 74 -9.10 11.68 -14.89
N SER A 75 -8.30 11.02 -15.73
CA SER A 75 -7.82 11.61 -16.99
C SER A 75 -8.96 11.95 -17.97
N PHE A 76 -10.09 11.23 -17.90
CA PHE A 76 -11.25 11.45 -18.78
C PHE A 76 -12.01 12.74 -18.47
N PHE A 77 -11.75 13.41 -17.35
CA PHE A 77 -12.24 14.77 -17.11
C PHE A 77 -11.58 15.81 -18.02
N PHE A 78 -10.43 15.48 -18.60
CA PHE A 78 -9.66 16.39 -19.45
C PHE A 78 -9.77 16.02 -20.93
N GLY A 79 -9.76 17.04 -21.79
CA GLY A 79 -9.67 16.90 -23.24
C GLY A 79 -8.29 17.31 -23.77
N GLY A 80 -7.98 16.84 -24.98
CA GLY A 80 -6.79 17.19 -25.73
C GLY A 80 -5.47 16.90 -25.02
N ASN A 81 -4.48 17.77 -25.22
CA ASN A 81 -3.15 17.63 -24.59
C ASN A 81 -3.19 17.69 -23.05
N LYS A 82 -4.22 18.27 -22.42
CA LYS A 82 -4.37 18.25 -20.96
C LYS A 82 -4.54 16.83 -20.43
N ARG A 83 -5.27 15.98 -21.15
CA ARG A 83 -5.47 14.56 -20.77
C ARG A 83 -4.16 13.77 -20.76
N LYS A 84 -3.33 13.97 -21.78
CA LYS A 84 -2.01 13.34 -21.89
C LYS A 84 -1.13 13.68 -20.69
N TRP A 85 -1.06 14.96 -20.33
CA TRP A 85 -0.28 15.40 -19.18
C TRP A 85 -0.91 14.98 -17.84
N ALA A 86 -2.23 14.94 -17.73
CA ALA A 86 -2.89 14.37 -16.55
C ALA A 86 -2.54 12.90 -16.33
N LEU A 87 -2.55 12.07 -17.39
CA LEU A 87 -2.12 10.67 -17.31
C LEU A 87 -0.65 10.57 -16.87
N TYR A 88 0.24 11.36 -17.47
CA TYR A 88 1.65 11.37 -17.10
C TYR A 88 1.85 11.81 -15.64
N SER A 89 1.18 12.85 -15.17
CA SER A 89 1.29 13.33 -13.78
C SER A 89 0.82 12.28 -12.79
N LEU A 90 -0.32 11.63 -13.05
CA LEU A 90 -0.82 10.53 -12.22
C LEU A 90 0.17 9.36 -12.20
N TYR A 91 0.71 9.00 -13.37
CA TYR A 91 1.71 7.94 -13.50
C TYR A 91 3.02 8.25 -12.78
N LEU A 92 3.48 9.50 -12.88
CA LEU A 92 4.67 10.01 -12.19
C LEU A 92 4.50 9.87 -10.68
N VAL A 93 3.40 10.38 -10.12
CA VAL A 93 3.12 10.28 -8.68
C VAL A 93 3.05 8.82 -8.24
N SER A 94 2.32 7.96 -8.96
CA SER A 94 2.25 6.53 -8.62
C SER A 94 3.59 5.82 -8.71
N SER A 95 4.43 6.17 -9.69
CA SER A 95 5.77 5.58 -9.81
C SER A 95 6.70 6.04 -8.69
N LEU A 96 6.59 7.30 -8.24
CA LEU A 96 7.33 7.81 -7.09
C LEU A 96 6.89 7.16 -5.77
N ILE A 97 5.58 6.95 -5.59
CA ILE A 97 5.05 6.21 -4.43
C ILE A 97 5.60 4.78 -4.44
N LEU A 98 5.47 4.08 -5.57
CA LEU A 98 5.97 2.71 -5.68
C LEU A 98 7.48 2.61 -5.44
N PHE A 99 8.25 3.58 -5.95
CA PHE A 99 9.69 3.66 -5.69
C PHE A 99 10.02 3.92 -4.22
N ALA A 100 9.24 4.77 -3.54
CA ALA A 100 9.37 4.99 -2.10
C ALA A 100 9.06 3.71 -1.31
N ASP A 101 7.99 2.98 -1.67
CA ASP A 101 7.68 1.68 -1.07
C ASP A 101 8.82 0.67 -1.27
N THR A 102 9.36 0.55 -2.48
CA THR A 102 10.45 -0.41 -2.74
C THR A 102 11.73 -0.08 -1.99
N THR A 103 12.03 1.21 -1.84
CA THR A 103 13.21 1.66 -1.08
C THR A 103 13.00 1.42 0.42
N TYR A 104 11.81 1.74 0.93
CA TYR A 104 11.45 1.51 2.33
C TYR A 104 11.43 0.01 2.67
N TYR A 105 10.85 -0.82 1.80
CA TYR A 105 10.81 -2.27 1.97
C TYR A 105 12.20 -2.91 1.98
N ARG A 106 13.14 -2.39 1.17
CA ARG A 106 14.53 -2.88 1.14
C ARG A 106 15.22 -2.75 2.49
N GLU A 107 14.98 -1.64 3.21
CA GLU A 107 15.62 -1.36 4.50
C GLU A 107 14.89 -1.96 5.68
N PHE A 108 13.56 -1.89 5.69
CA PHE A 108 12.75 -2.23 6.85
C PHE A 108 12.02 -3.56 6.71
N THR A 109 12.05 -4.19 5.53
CA THR A 109 11.24 -5.39 5.20
C THR A 109 9.76 -5.18 5.53
N ASP A 110 9.27 -3.96 5.31
CA ASP A 110 7.91 -3.54 5.62
C ASP A 110 7.45 -2.46 4.63
N PHE A 111 6.16 -2.14 4.61
CA PHE A 111 5.57 -1.16 3.70
C PHE A 111 5.46 0.23 4.33
N LEU A 112 5.59 1.24 3.47
CA LEU A 112 5.48 2.62 3.89
C LEU A 112 4.02 2.91 4.28
N THR A 113 3.83 3.58 5.41
CA THR A 113 2.49 3.96 5.89
C THR A 113 2.40 5.46 6.13
N VAL A 114 1.18 5.98 6.08
CA VAL A 114 0.87 7.39 6.35
C VAL A 114 1.45 7.85 7.70
N PRO A 115 1.34 7.10 8.81
CA PRO A 115 1.95 7.52 10.08
C PRO A 115 3.47 7.65 10.00
N VAL A 116 4.15 6.76 9.27
CA VAL A 116 5.61 6.80 9.10
C VAL A 116 6.04 8.05 8.34
N LEU A 117 5.28 8.46 7.32
CA LEU A 117 5.54 9.69 6.56
C LEU A 117 5.43 10.95 7.41
N PHE A 118 4.53 10.96 8.40
CA PHE A 118 4.36 12.09 9.31
C PHE A 118 5.22 12.01 10.58
N GLN A 119 5.99 10.94 10.77
CA GLN A 119 6.92 10.79 11.88
C GLN A 119 8.32 11.30 11.48
N SER A 120 8.66 12.50 11.95
CA SER A 120 9.90 13.21 11.58
C SER A 120 11.19 12.42 11.83
N SER A 121 11.27 11.67 12.93
CA SER A 121 12.45 10.87 13.29
C SER A 121 12.75 9.76 12.29
N ASN A 122 11.71 9.12 11.73
CA ASN A 122 11.87 8.03 10.77
C ASN A 122 12.32 8.58 9.41
N MET A 123 11.78 9.74 9.02
CA MET A 123 12.17 10.44 7.79
C MET A 123 13.61 10.94 7.83
N GLU A 124 14.10 11.43 8.97
CA GLU A 124 15.49 11.86 9.11
C GLU A 124 16.46 10.70 8.84
N THR A 125 16.22 9.57 9.50
CA THR A 125 17.03 8.34 9.37
C THR A 125 17.00 7.77 7.94
N LEU A 126 15.84 7.77 7.28
CA LEU A 126 15.73 7.37 5.88
C LEU A 126 16.45 8.32 4.93
N SER A 127 16.31 9.63 5.15
CA SER A 127 16.86 10.65 4.27
C SER A 127 18.40 10.70 4.31
N SER A 128 19.00 10.43 5.48
CA SER A 128 20.47 10.42 5.64
C SER A 128 21.15 9.29 4.88
N SER A 129 20.45 8.16 4.71
CA SER A 129 20.99 6.97 4.03
C SER A 129 20.42 6.78 2.63
N PHE A 130 19.49 7.62 2.18
CA PHE A 130 18.74 7.44 0.93
C PHE A 130 19.63 7.17 -0.29
N LEU A 131 20.73 7.92 -0.45
CA LEU A 131 21.63 7.74 -1.60
C LEU A 131 22.36 6.39 -1.59
N SER A 132 22.66 5.81 -0.41
CA SER A 132 23.27 4.47 -0.34
C SER A 132 22.28 3.36 -0.63
N LEU A 133 20.97 3.65 -0.61
CA LEU A 133 19.92 2.68 -0.92
C LEU A 133 19.67 2.55 -2.40
N LEU A 134 20.10 3.52 -3.22
CA LEU A 134 19.84 3.52 -4.64
C LEU A 134 20.59 2.37 -5.33
N GLU A 135 19.84 1.51 -5.99
CA GLU A 135 20.35 0.42 -6.82
C GLU A 135 20.12 0.70 -8.30
N TRP A 136 20.95 0.12 -9.16
CA TRP A 136 20.76 0.19 -10.61
C TRP A 136 19.38 -0.34 -11.04
N LYS A 137 18.80 -1.27 -10.28
CA LYS A 137 17.47 -1.84 -10.53
C LYS A 137 16.37 -0.78 -10.41
N ASP A 138 16.56 0.28 -9.62
CA ASP A 138 15.58 1.35 -9.43
C ASP A 138 15.29 2.10 -10.75
N LEU A 139 16.18 1.99 -11.75
CA LEU A 139 15.94 2.47 -13.12
C LEU A 139 14.73 1.78 -13.79
N LEU A 140 14.36 0.56 -13.38
CA LEU A 140 13.14 -0.10 -13.86
C LEU A 140 11.87 0.62 -13.40
N LEU A 141 11.94 1.33 -12.27
CA LEU A 141 10.82 2.08 -11.70
C LEU A 141 10.84 3.55 -12.10
N LEU A 142 12.02 4.13 -12.34
CA LEU A 142 12.16 5.58 -12.58
C LEU A 142 12.60 5.96 -13.99
N GLY A 143 13.25 5.06 -14.73
CA GLY A 143 13.92 5.40 -16.00
C GLY A 143 12.95 5.90 -17.08
N ASP A 144 11.76 5.31 -17.16
CA ASP A 144 10.74 5.72 -18.12
C ASP A 144 10.11 7.07 -17.79
N LEU A 145 10.17 7.53 -16.53
CA LEU A 145 9.65 8.84 -16.11
C LEU A 145 10.38 10.00 -16.79
N VAL A 146 11.66 9.80 -17.09
CA VAL A 146 12.48 10.77 -17.83
C VAL A 146 12.19 10.71 -19.33
N VAL A 147 12.02 9.52 -19.90
CA VAL A 147 11.84 9.33 -21.35
C VAL A 147 10.44 9.74 -21.83
N LEU A 148 9.41 9.41 -21.06
CA LEU A 148 8.01 9.61 -21.46
C LEU A 148 7.66 11.07 -21.82
N PRO A 149 8.03 12.11 -21.05
CA PRO A 149 7.77 13.50 -21.41
C PRO A 149 8.25 13.88 -22.82
N PHE A 150 9.45 13.43 -23.21
CA PHE A 150 10.00 13.72 -24.53
C PHE A 150 9.20 13.06 -25.65
N LEU A 151 8.73 11.83 -25.44
CA LEU A 151 7.85 11.14 -26.38
C LEU A 151 6.48 11.80 -26.48
N LEU A 152 5.89 12.12 -25.33
CA LEU A 152 4.57 12.74 -25.22
C LEU A 152 4.56 14.13 -25.86
N TRP A 153 5.64 14.90 -25.77
CA TRP A 153 5.71 16.23 -26.37
C TRP A 153 5.51 16.18 -27.90
N LYS A 154 5.98 15.12 -28.56
CA LYS A 154 5.79 14.91 -30.01
C LYS A 154 4.39 14.44 -30.40
N MET A 155 3.56 14.04 -29.43
CA MET A 155 2.22 13.49 -29.67
C MET A 155 1.15 14.56 -29.43
N ASN A 156 0.29 14.78 -30.43
CA ASN A 156 -0.94 15.53 -30.23
C ASN A 156 -2.07 14.59 -29.82
N GLU A 157 -2.78 14.97 -28.76
CA GLU A 157 -3.96 14.27 -28.28
C GLU A 157 -5.19 15.09 -28.63
N THR A 158 -6.16 14.47 -29.29
CA THR A 158 -7.42 15.10 -29.75
C THR A 158 -8.64 14.55 -29.01
N SER A 159 -8.43 13.72 -27.98
CA SER A 159 -9.49 13.19 -27.12
C SER A 159 -10.40 14.27 -26.56
N GLN A 160 -11.69 13.98 -26.47
CA GLN A 160 -12.66 14.82 -25.77
C GLN A 160 -12.83 14.35 -24.32
N ALA A 161 -13.08 15.29 -23.42
CA ALA A 161 -13.49 14.97 -22.05
C ALA A 161 -14.82 14.22 -22.07
N SER A 162 -15.01 13.27 -21.15
CA SER A 162 -16.22 12.44 -21.11
C SER A 162 -16.54 11.95 -19.71
N GLN A 163 -17.52 12.59 -19.07
CA GLN A 163 -18.06 12.15 -17.77
C GLN A 163 -18.61 10.73 -17.82
N ARG A 164 -19.26 10.34 -18.93
CA ARG A 164 -19.73 8.96 -19.13
C ARG A 164 -18.58 7.96 -19.04
N ARG A 165 -17.41 8.27 -19.60
CA ARG A 165 -16.24 7.39 -19.52
C ARG A 165 -15.66 7.34 -18.12
N VAL A 166 -15.59 8.47 -17.42
CA VAL A 166 -15.23 8.49 -15.99
C VAL A 166 -16.08 7.49 -15.21
N LEU A 167 -17.41 7.59 -15.31
CA LEU A 167 -18.34 6.73 -14.58
C LEU A 167 -18.18 5.25 -14.95
N ILE A 168 -18.04 4.93 -16.25
CA ILE A 168 -17.83 3.54 -16.71
C ILE A 168 -16.51 2.99 -16.18
N THR A 169 -15.43 3.76 -16.25
CA THR A 169 -14.10 3.31 -15.79
C THR A 169 -14.06 3.18 -14.26
N PHE A 170 -14.69 4.08 -13.51
CA PHE A 170 -14.85 3.93 -12.06
C PHE A 170 -15.70 2.70 -11.71
N GLY A 171 -16.81 2.47 -12.42
CA GLY A 171 -17.61 1.26 -12.22
C GLY A 171 -16.82 -0.02 -12.49
N ALA A 172 -16.00 -0.04 -13.54
CA ALA A 172 -15.11 -1.16 -13.84
C ALA A 172 -14.02 -1.35 -12.77
N ALA A 173 -13.41 -0.25 -12.29
CA ALA A 173 -12.42 -0.29 -11.22
C ALA A 173 -13.01 -0.82 -9.91
N ALA A 174 -14.21 -0.36 -9.54
CA ALA A 174 -14.93 -0.84 -8.35
C ALA A 174 -15.34 -2.31 -8.47
N ALA A 175 -15.81 -2.74 -9.63
CA ALA A 175 -16.14 -4.14 -9.88
C ALA A 175 -14.90 -5.04 -9.80
N LEU A 176 -13.77 -4.62 -10.37
CA LEU A 176 -12.50 -5.34 -10.28
C LEU A 176 -11.95 -5.36 -8.85
N PHE A 177 -12.06 -4.24 -8.12
CA PHE A 177 -11.69 -4.19 -6.71
C PHE A 177 -12.53 -5.16 -5.88
N GLY A 178 -13.86 -5.12 -6.02
CA GLY A 178 -14.76 -6.02 -5.29
C GLY A 178 -14.52 -7.49 -5.62
N PHE A 179 -14.31 -7.82 -6.90
CA PHE A 179 -13.94 -9.17 -7.33
C PHE A 179 -12.61 -9.63 -6.70
N ASN A 180 -11.57 -8.79 -6.79
CA ASN A 180 -10.28 -9.09 -6.17
C ASN A 180 -10.39 -9.25 -4.65
N LEU A 181 -11.17 -8.39 -3.98
CA LEU A 181 -11.37 -8.43 -2.54
C LEU A 181 -12.09 -9.71 -2.10
N VAL A 182 -13.13 -10.14 -2.83
CA VAL A 182 -13.83 -11.41 -2.53
C VAL A 182 -12.88 -12.60 -2.67
N LEU A 183 -12.06 -12.64 -3.74
CA LEU A 183 -11.06 -13.69 -3.92
C LEU A 183 -10.02 -13.67 -2.80
N ALA A 184 -9.52 -12.48 -2.45
CA ALA A 184 -8.54 -12.28 -1.41
C ALA A 184 -9.05 -12.70 -0.02
N GLU A 185 -10.28 -12.34 0.35
CA GLU A 185 -10.89 -12.73 1.62
C GLU A 185 -11.18 -14.24 1.70
N THR A 186 -11.48 -14.86 0.55
CA THR A 186 -11.66 -16.32 0.46
C THR A 186 -10.32 -17.06 0.66
N GLU A 187 -9.23 -16.54 0.08
CA GLU A 187 -7.89 -17.12 0.19
C GLU A 187 -7.25 -16.84 1.57
N ARG A 188 -7.48 -15.65 2.13
CA ARG A 188 -6.95 -15.18 3.41
C ARG A 188 -8.10 -14.59 4.24
N PRO A 189 -8.80 -15.40 5.04
CA PRO A 189 -9.87 -14.92 5.89
C PRO A 189 -9.39 -13.86 6.87
N GLU A 190 -10.26 -12.89 7.15
CA GLU A 190 -10.02 -11.77 8.05
C GLU A 190 -8.92 -10.83 7.55
N LEU A 191 -8.74 -10.72 6.23
CA LEU A 191 -7.66 -9.95 5.62
C LEU A 191 -7.64 -8.50 6.14
N LEU A 192 -8.80 -7.84 6.11
CA LEU A 192 -8.91 -6.42 6.46
C LEU A 192 -8.86 -6.14 7.97
N THR A 193 -8.92 -7.16 8.83
CA THR A 193 -8.78 -6.99 10.29
C THR A 193 -7.33 -7.14 10.72
N ARG A 194 -6.50 -7.87 9.96
CA ARG A 194 -5.06 -8.08 10.17
C ARG A 194 -4.21 -6.91 9.68
N SER A 195 -4.58 -5.70 10.14
CA SER A 195 -3.94 -4.43 9.75
C SER A 195 -2.44 -4.35 10.04
N PHE A 196 -1.91 -5.17 10.95
CA PHE A 196 -0.50 -5.22 11.29
C PHE A 196 0.34 -6.00 10.27
N ASP A 197 -0.25 -6.92 9.51
CA ASP A 197 0.43 -7.71 8.49
C ASP A 197 0.30 -7.01 7.13
N ARG A 198 1.18 -6.03 6.91
CA ARG A 198 1.15 -5.17 5.72
C ARG A 198 1.55 -5.93 4.46
N GLU A 199 2.43 -6.91 4.57
CA GLU A 199 2.79 -7.79 3.45
C GLU A 199 1.57 -8.57 2.96
N LEU A 200 0.80 -9.16 3.88
CA LEU A 200 -0.46 -9.84 3.57
C LEU A 200 -1.45 -8.89 2.87
N LEU A 201 -1.59 -7.65 3.35
CA LEU A 201 -2.47 -6.66 2.73
C LEU A 201 -2.01 -6.28 1.31
N VAL A 202 -0.73 -5.97 1.11
CA VAL A 202 -0.20 -5.58 -0.20
C VAL A 202 -0.27 -6.73 -1.19
N LYS A 203 0.05 -7.96 -0.77
CA LYS A 203 -0.05 -9.16 -1.62
C LYS A 203 -1.47 -9.36 -2.16
N ASN A 204 -2.48 -9.05 -1.36
CA ASN A 204 -3.88 -9.32 -1.68
C ASN A 204 -4.64 -8.13 -2.29
N LEU A 205 -4.41 -6.90 -1.80
CA LEU A 205 -5.11 -5.69 -2.26
C LEU A 205 -4.32 -4.93 -3.34
N GLY A 206 -3.00 -5.07 -3.32
CA GLY A 206 -2.05 -4.30 -4.13
C GLY A 206 -1.55 -3.04 -3.42
N THR A 207 -0.32 -2.61 -3.74
CA THR A 207 0.39 -1.52 -3.05
C THR A 207 -0.43 -0.24 -2.92
N PHE A 208 -1.08 0.20 -4.01
CA PHE A 208 -1.82 1.45 -3.98
C PHE A 208 -3.15 1.36 -3.21
N ASN A 209 -3.84 0.22 -3.29
CA ASN A 209 -5.05 0.01 -2.47
C ASN A 209 -4.69 -0.10 -0.99
N PHE A 210 -3.53 -0.67 -0.67
CA PHE A 210 -3.00 -0.67 0.69
C PHE A 210 -2.80 0.75 1.22
N HIS A 211 -2.22 1.67 0.46
CA HIS A 211 -2.09 3.08 0.88
C HIS A 211 -3.45 3.76 1.13
N VAL A 212 -4.47 3.45 0.33
CA VAL A 212 -5.83 3.93 0.59
C VAL A 212 -6.38 3.34 1.89
N TYR A 213 -6.22 2.03 2.09
CA TYR A 213 -6.63 1.35 3.32
C TYR A 213 -5.94 1.93 4.56
N ASP A 214 -4.62 2.15 4.49
CA ASP A 214 -3.82 2.72 5.59
C ASP A 214 -4.25 4.15 5.91
N ALA A 215 -4.50 4.99 4.89
CA ALA A 215 -5.01 6.35 5.10
C ALA A 215 -6.40 6.34 5.78
N MET A 216 -7.28 5.42 5.39
CA MET A 216 -8.60 5.26 6.01
C MET A 216 -8.48 4.78 7.46
N LEU A 217 -7.60 3.81 7.73
CA LEU A 217 -7.33 3.31 9.07
C LEU A 217 -6.77 4.40 9.97
N GLN A 218 -5.77 5.15 9.50
CA GLN A 218 -5.18 6.25 10.23
C GLN A 218 -6.20 7.35 10.54
N THR A 219 -7.09 7.66 9.59
CA THR A 219 -8.19 8.61 9.79
C THR A 219 -9.14 8.11 10.88
N LYS A 220 -9.55 6.84 10.82
CA LYS A 220 -10.41 6.21 11.83
C LYS A 220 -9.77 6.24 13.22
N THR A 221 -8.51 5.84 13.33
CA THR A 221 -7.77 5.84 14.61
C THR A 221 -7.64 7.24 15.19
N SER A 222 -7.36 8.23 14.34
CA SER A 222 -7.26 9.63 14.78
C SER A 222 -8.60 10.16 15.27
N ALA A 223 -9.70 9.85 14.57
CA ALA A 223 -11.05 10.23 14.97
C ALA A 223 -11.46 9.55 16.28
N GLN A 224 -11.18 8.25 16.46
CA GLN A 224 -11.47 7.53 17.71
C GLN A 224 -10.74 8.14 18.90
N LYS A 225 -9.47 8.53 18.76
CA LYS A 225 -8.72 9.22 19.82
C LYS A 225 -9.30 10.58 20.16
N ALA A 226 -9.75 11.34 19.15
CA ALA A 226 -10.34 12.66 19.35
C ALA A 226 -11.73 12.60 20.00
N LEU A 227 -12.45 11.49 19.84
CA LEU A 227 -13.80 11.26 20.37
C LEU A 227 -13.81 10.43 21.68
N ALA A 228 -12.65 9.98 22.15
CA ALA A 228 -12.55 9.21 23.39
C ALA A 228 -12.97 10.07 24.59
N ASP A 229 -13.88 9.57 25.39
CA ASP A 229 -14.37 10.24 26.60
C ASP A 229 -13.39 10.01 27.76
N GLY A 230 -13.12 11.08 28.52
CA GLY A 230 -12.24 11.02 29.69
C GLY A 230 -12.81 10.18 30.84
N SER A 231 -14.12 9.87 30.82
CA SER A 231 -14.76 9.04 31.84
C SER A 231 -14.20 7.62 31.95
N GLU A 232 -13.59 7.08 30.88
CA GLU A 232 -12.88 5.79 30.95
C GLU A 232 -11.61 5.87 31.81
N LEU A 233 -11.05 7.07 32.01
CA LEU A 233 -9.91 7.28 32.92
C LEU A 233 -10.32 7.21 34.39
N ASP A 234 -11.58 7.50 34.73
CA ASP A 234 -12.06 7.44 36.11
C ASP A 234 -12.02 6.01 36.65
N GLU A 235 -12.32 5.01 35.80
CA GLU A 235 -12.22 3.60 36.17
C GLU A 235 -10.75 3.18 36.39
N VAL A 236 -9.85 3.60 35.49
CA VAL A 236 -8.41 3.34 35.61
C VAL A 236 -7.82 4.03 36.84
N GLU A 237 -8.23 5.27 37.12
CA GLU A 237 -7.81 6.01 38.31
C GLU A 237 -8.30 5.33 39.58
N ASN A 238 -9.57 4.92 39.63
CA ASN A 238 -10.13 4.20 40.76
C ASN A 238 -9.43 2.86 40.99
N PHE A 239 -9.19 2.08 39.94
CA PHE A 239 -8.45 0.82 40.03
C PHE A 239 -7.02 1.06 40.55
N THR A 240 -6.33 2.09 40.04
CA THR A 240 -4.96 2.43 40.48
C THR A 240 -4.93 2.84 41.95
N ARG A 241 -5.90 3.64 42.40
CA ARG A 241 -6.03 4.05 43.82
C ARG A 241 -6.36 2.88 44.74
N GLN A 242 -7.26 2.00 44.34
CA GLN A 242 -7.65 0.82 45.12
C GLN A 242 -6.51 -0.20 45.26
N ASN A 243 -5.67 -0.33 44.22
CA ASN A 243 -4.53 -1.26 44.20
C ASN A 243 -3.20 -0.60 44.62
N TYR A 244 -3.25 0.61 45.20
CA TYR A 244 -2.06 1.29 45.67
C TYR A 244 -1.43 0.52 46.85
N ALA A 245 -0.20 0.04 46.65
CA ALA A 245 0.61 -0.50 47.74
C ALA A 245 1.37 0.64 48.43
N ALA A 246 1.09 0.84 49.72
CA ALA A 246 1.85 1.79 50.52
C ALA A 246 3.34 1.41 50.55
N PRO A 247 4.27 2.38 50.48
CA PRO A 247 5.69 2.09 50.53
C PRO A 247 6.08 1.43 51.85
N ASP A 248 6.98 0.44 51.78
CA ASP A 248 7.62 -0.14 52.96
C ASP A 248 8.38 0.96 53.73
N PRO A 249 8.05 1.22 55.01
CA PRO A 249 8.70 2.26 55.81
C PRO A 249 10.22 2.12 55.91
N GLU A 250 10.78 0.91 55.86
CA GLU A 250 12.23 0.68 55.95
C GLU A 250 12.96 0.99 54.64
N MET A 251 12.26 0.91 53.51
CA MET A 251 12.82 1.12 52.17
C MET A 251 12.50 2.50 51.61
N PHE A 252 11.42 3.14 52.06
CA PHE A 252 10.97 4.43 51.55
C PHE A 252 12.03 5.52 51.74
N GLY A 253 12.52 6.06 50.63
CA GLY A 253 13.51 7.15 50.65
C GLY A 253 14.94 6.74 51.00
N LYS A 254 15.23 5.45 51.25
CA LYS A 254 16.56 4.94 51.65
C LYS A 254 17.69 5.34 50.71
N TYR A 255 17.41 5.51 49.42
CA TYR A 255 18.38 5.86 48.38
C TYR A 255 18.16 7.25 47.77
N LYS A 256 17.44 8.15 48.47
CA LYS A 256 17.20 9.52 48.00
C LYS A 256 18.53 10.24 47.71
N GLY A 257 18.63 10.85 46.53
CA GLY A 257 19.81 11.60 46.09
C GLY A 257 20.99 10.74 45.60
N LYS A 258 20.81 9.42 45.44
CA LYS A 258 21.78 8.54 44.78
C LYS A 258 21.56 8.49 43.27
N ASN A 259 22.60 8.18 42.53
CA ASN A 259 22.48 7.90 41.10
C ASN A 259 21.75 6.57 40.87
N VAL A 260 20.91 6.52 39.84
CA VAL A 260 20.22 5.30 39.42
C VAL A 260 20.88 4.81 38.14
N VAL A 261 21.34 3.56 38.13
CA VAL A 261 21.85 2.87 36.95
C VAL A 261 20.92 1.69 36.67
N VAL A 262 20.25 1.73 35.52
CA VAL A 262 19.39 0.64 35.05
C VAL A 262 20.11 -0.10 33.94
N VAL A 263 20.24 -1.42 34.08
CA VAL A 263 20.84 -2.29 33.06
C VAL A 263 19.75 -3.17 32.48
N SER A 264 19.51 -3.06 31.18
CA SER A 264 18.58 -3.93 30.46
C SER A 264 19.36 -5.10 29.87
N PHE A 265 18.93 -6.32 30.20
CA PHE A 265 19.50 -7.54 29.64
C PHE A 265 18.54 -8.07 28.58
N GLU A 266 18.86 -7.82 27.32
CA GLU A 266 18.02 -8.26 26.20
C GLU A 266 17.98 -9.79 26.11
N SER A 267 16.77 -10.33 25.92
CA SER A 267 16.52 -11.79 25.80
C SER A 267 16.98 -12.65 26.98
N ALA A 268 17.35 -12.05 28.12
CA ALA A 268 17.69 -12.79 29.32
C ALA A 268 16.43 -13.39 29.97
N GLN A 269 16.51 -14.65 30.36
CA GLN A 269 15.43 -15.35 31.05
C GLN A 269 15.93 -15.88 32.39
N ASN A 270 15.09 -15.86 33.43
CA ASN A 270 15.53 -16.20 34.78
C ASN A 270 16.09 -17.64 34.93
N PHE A 271 15.73 -18.56 34.04
CA PHE A 271 16.25 -19.94 34.08
C PHE A 271 17.73 -20.04 33.70
N THR A 272 18.28 -19.05 32.98
CA THR A 272 19.71 -19.05 32.61
C THR A 272 20.58 -18.73 33.83
N HIS A 273 19.99 -18.15 34.87
CA HIS A 273 20.65 -17.95 36.15
C HIS A 273 21.00 -19.30 36.78
N ASN A 274 22.30 -19.54 37.00
CA ASN A 274 22.88 -20.82 37.45
C ASN A 274 22.72 -22.01 36.50
N MET A 275 22.32 -21.80 35.24
CA MET A 275 22.35 -22.85 34.24
C MET A 275 23.80 -23.14 33.83
N LYS A 276 24.20 -24.41 33.89
CA LYS A 276 25.47 -24.88 33.33
C LYS A 276 25.22 -25.52 31.98
N ALA A 277 26.06 -25.19 31.00
CA ALA A 277 26.02 -25.88 29.72
C ALA A 277 26.55 -27.31 29.91
N SER A 278 26.06 -28.27 29.13
CA SER A 278 26.42 -29.70 29.27
C SER A 278 27.88 -30.00 28.93
N ASN A 279 28.63 -29.01 28.43
CA ASN A 279 30.02 -29.08 28.01
C ASN A 279 31.00 -28.34 28.94
N GLY A 280 30.62 -28.00 30.18
CA GLY A 280 31.51 -27.46 31.22
C GLY A 280 30.80 -26.84 32.41
#